data_AF-A0A0P9DG39-F1
#
_entry.id   AF-A0A0P9DG39-F1
#
_cell.length_a   1.000
_cell.length_b   1.000
_cell.length_c   1.000
_cell.angle_alpha   90.00
_cell.angle_beta   90.00
_cell.angle_gamma   90.00
#
_symmetry.space_group_name_H-M   'P 1'
#
loop_
_entity.id
_entity.type
_entity.pdbx_description
1 polymer ?
#
loop_
_entity_poly.entity_id
_entity_poly.type
_entity_poly.pdbx_seq_one_letter_code
_entity_poly.pdbx_strand_id
1 'polypeptide(L)'
;MDDHAMLHRRLDALESLVNIADALRPDIPESELYELSLQSFCSLAGYDAGTLWRYNGGAYICAARYSLDRQRAALPPDQVLSDTDAQNLLALGTAVGGMHWLAYPLPAPAPAMLRVPGAEGHTMLVPLAFTERIGIVVIESTEPAPDPLAIELLGRLGDRVAVALDTARVFQTRQETINDLQRLMETQRVLQETVLELSAPLLPLLPGVLVLPLIGSIDAARADRILQAELGAIMRDRAQVVLVDITGTSVVDTHIAMQLI
;
A
#
# COMPACT_ATOMS: atom_id res chain seq x y z
N MET A 1 -33.90 -14.42 -35.50
CA MET A 1 -33.41 -15.38 -34.49
C MET A 1 -32.03 -14.99 -33.94
N ASP A 2 -31.20 -14.24 -34.68
CA ASP A 2 -29.87 -13.79 -34.22
C ASP A 2 -29.87 -12.71 -33.12
N ASP A 3 -30.81 -11.76 -33.13
CA ASP A 3 -30.80 -10.65 -32.16
C ASP A 3 -30.91 -11.11 -30.70
N HIS A 4 -31.73 -12.12 -30.42
CA HIS A 4 -31.91 -12.63 -29.06
C HIS A 4 -30.66 -13.33 -28.52
N ALA A 5 -29.94 -14.06 -29.37
CA ALA A 5 -28.69 -14.73 -29.01
C ALA A 5 -27.52 -13.75 -28.85
N MET A 6 -27.52 -12.66 -29.62
CA MET A 6 -26.56 -11.57 -29.46
C MET A 6 -26.81 -10.76 -28.18
N LEU A 7 -28.08 -10.51 -27.84
CA LEU A 7 -28.45 -9.82 -26.59
C LEU A 7 -28.10 -10.64 -25.34
N HIS A 8 -28.37 -11.94 -25.33
CA HIS A 8 -27.98 -12.82 -24.21
C HIS A 8 -26.47 -12.84 -24.03
N ARG A 9 -25.70 -13.04 -25.11
CA ARG A 9 -24.23 -12.98 -25.05
C ARG A 9 -23.70 -11.65 -24.52
N ARG A 10 -24.32 -10.53 -24.91
CA ARG A 10 -23.97 -9.21 -24.35
C ARG A 10 -24.27 -9.10 -22.86
N LEU A 11 -25.39 -9.65 -22.40
CA LEU A 11 -25.77 -9.61 -20.99
C LEU A 11 -24.80 -10.43 -20.14
N ASP A 12 -24.55 -11.68 -20.53
CA ASP A 12 -23.65 -12.61 -19.81
C ASP A 12 -22.24 -12.02 -19.65
N ALA A 13 -21.76 -11.36 -20.70
CA ALA A 13 -20.44 -10.75 -20.70
C ALA A 13 -20.39 -9.47 -19.84
N LEU A 14 -21.47 -8.68 -19.79
CA LEU A 14 -21.58 -7.55 -18.86
C LEU A 14 -21.66 -8.02 -17.41
N GLU A 15 -22.38 -9.10 -17.12
CA GLU A 15 -22.43 -9.68 -15.78
C GLU A 15 -21.06 -10.17 -15.32
N SER A 16 -20.29 -10.81 -16.21
CA SER A 16 -18.91 -11.19 -15.92
C SER A 16 -18.03 -9.99 -15.60
N LEU A 17 -18.14 -8.89 -16.34
CA LEU A 17 -17.42 -7.65 -16.05
C LEU A 17 -17.81 -7.01 -14.70
N VAL A 18 -19.08 -7.10 -14.31
CA VAL A 18 -19.54 -6.60 -13.01
C VAL A 18 -18.96 -7.46 -11.88
N ASN A 19 -19.12 -8.78 -11.97
CA ASN A 19 -18.63 -9.73 -10.97
C ASN A 19 -17.11 -9.63 -10.76
N ILE A 20 -16.35 -9.55 -11.86
CA ILE A 20 -14.90 -9.37 -11.81
C ILE A 20 -14.54 -8.11 -11.03
N ALA A 21 -15.20 -7.00 -11.33
CA ALA A 21 -14.83 -5.76 -10.71
C ALA A 21 -15.29 -5.62 -9.25
N ASP A 22 -16.38 -6.29 -8.86
CA ASP A 22 -16.77 -6.40 -7.46
C ASP A 22 -15.76 -7.22 -6.65
N ALA A 23 -15.03 -8.14 -7.30
CA ALA A 23 -13.93 -8.88 -6.69
C ALA A 23 -12.65 -8.03 -6.55
N LEU A 24 -12.43 -7.02 -7.40
CA LEU A 24 -11.27 -6.13 -7.38
C LEU A 24 -11.42 -5.00 -6.35
N ARG A 25 -11.41 -5.38 -5.06
CA ARG A 25 -11.57 -4.42 -3.95
C ARG A 25 -10.22 -3.83 -3.50
N PRO A 26 -10.19 -2.62 -2.93
CA PRO A 26 -8.95 -1.98 -2.49
C PRO A 26 -8.39 -2.52 -1.16
N ASP A 27 -9.17 -3.30 -0.41
CA ASP A 27 -8.81 -3.86 0.90
C ASP A 27 -7.99 -5.16 0.82
N ILE A 28 -7.94 -5.80 -0.36
CA ILE A 28 -7.12 -6.98 -0.58
C ILE A 28 -5.64 -6.61 -0.82
N PRO A 29 -4.70 -7.50 -0.48
CA PRO A 29 -3.28 -7.29 -0.73
C PRO A 29 -2.97 -7.04 -2.21
N GLU A 30 -1.98 -6.19 -2.49
CA GLU A 30 -1.60 -5.80 -3.85
C GLU A 30 -1.27 -7.03 -4.73
N SER A 31 -0.55 -8.00 -4.16
CA SER A 31 -0.19 -9.25 -4.84
C SER A 31 -1.40 -10.07 -5.28
N GLU A 32 -2.41 -10.19 -4.41
CA GLU A 32 -3.65 -10.92 -4.72
C GLU A 32 -4.47 -10.18 -5.76
N LEU A 33 -4.51 -8.85 -5.69
CA LEU A 33 -5.18 -8.01 -6.67
C LEU A 33 -4.54 -8.14 -8.06
N TYR A 34 -3.21 -8.27 -8.15
CA TYR A 34 -2.52 -8.55 -9.42
C TYR A 34 -2.90 -9.91 -10.02
N GLU A 35 -2.94 -10.95 -9.20
CA GLU A 35 -3.32 -12.30 -9.63
C GLU A 35 -4.77 -12.35 -10.12
N LEU A 36 -5.70 -11.78 -9.34
CA LEU A 36 -7.12 -11.69 -9.71
C LEU A 36 -7.32 -10.89 -10.99
N SER A 37 -6.61 -9.78 -11.16
CA SER A 37 -6.66 -8.97 -12.38
C SER A 37 -6.23 -9.78 -13.59
N LEU A 38 -5.09 -10.47 -13.50
CA LEU A 38 -4.57 -11.30 -14.59
C LEU A 38 -5.50 -12.46 -14.92
N GLN A 39 -5.99 -13.18 -13.91
CA GLN A 39 -6.95 -14.27 -14.08
C GLN A 39 -8.24 -13.77 -14.73
N SER A 40 -8.71 -12.58 -14.37
CA SER A 40 -9.91 -11.97 -14.94
C SER A 40 -9.78 -11.76 -16.44
N PHE A 41 -8.66 -11.17 -16.90
CA PHE A 41 -8.43 -11.04 -18.34
C PHE A 41 -8.33 -12.40 -19.03
N CYS A 42 -7.62 -13.37 -18.44
CA CYS A 42 -7.48 -14.69 -19.05
C CYS A 42 -8.83 -15.41 -19.16
N SER A 43 -9.68 -15.30 -18.13
CA SER A 43 -11.00 -15.93 -18.12
C SER A 43 -11.99 -15.31 -19.12
N LEU A 44 -11.93 -13.98 -19.33
CA LEU A 44 -12.93 -13.27 -20.14
C LEU A 44 -12.88 -13.64 -21.64
N ALA A 45 -11.71 -14.03 -22.14
CA ALA A 45 -11.51 -14.36 -23.55
C ALA A 45 -10.77 -15.67 -23.79
N GLY A 46 -10.72 -16.55 -22.78
CA GLY A 46 -10.19 -17.90 -22.93
C GLY A 46 -8.69 -17.94 -23.23
N TYR A 47 -7.92 -17.01 -22.67
CA TYR A 47 -6.48 -16.97 -22.91
C TYR A 47 -5.73 -18.06 -22.15
N ASP A 48 -4.71 -18.61 -22.81
CA ASP A 48 -3.95 -19.77 -22.34
C ASP A 48 -2.93 -19.40 -21.26
N ALA A 49 -2.35 -18.21 -21.37
CA ALA A 49 -1.26 -17.76 -20.51
C ALA A 49 -1.19 -16.23 -20.45
N GLY A 50 -0.65 -15.71 -19.35
CA GLY A 50 -0.41 -14.28 -19.22
C GLY A 50 0.56 -13.90 -18.11
N THR A 51 1.01 -12.66 -18.16
CA THR A 51 1.86 -12.03 -17.17
C THR A 51 1.41 -10.60 -16.91
N LEU A 52 1.50 -10.16 -15.66
CA LEU A 52 1.26 -8.78 -15.27
C LEU A 52 2.58 -8.17 -14.83
N TRP A 53 2.91 -7.02 -15.40
CA TRP A 53 4.14 -6.29 -15.17
C TRP A 53 3.81 -4.94 -14.53
N ARG A 54 4.24 -4.73 -13.29
CA ARG A 54 4.04 -3.47 -12.55
C ARG A 54 5.16 -2.49 -12.86
N TYR A 55 4.81 -1.23 -13.11
CA TYR A 55 5.78 -0.16 -13.31
C TYR A 55 6.43 0.26 -11.98
N ASN A 56 7.76 0.38 -11.99
CA ASN A 56 8.58 0.78 -10.84
C ASN A 56 9.66 1.78 -11.28
N GLY A 57 9.26 3.04 -11.48
CA GLY A 57 10.20 4.16 -11.59
C GLY A 57 11.18 4.11 -12.78
N GLY A 58 10.82 3.49 -13.90
CA GLY A 58 11.64 3.42 -15.11
C GLY A 58 11.84 2.02 -15.68
N ALA A 59 11.31 1.00 -15.00
CA ALA A 59 11.24 -0.36 -15.51
C ALA A 59 9.98 -1.05 -15.00
N TYR A 60 9.68 -2.23 -15.54
CA TYR A 60 8.57 -3.06 -15.11
C TYR A 60 9.06 -4.35 -14.48
N ILE A 61 8.42 -4.74 -13.38
CA ILE A 61 8.71 -5.95 -12.61
C ILE A 61 7.51 -6.88 -12.75
N CYS A 62 7.76 -8.15 -13.03
CA CYS A 62 6.70 -9.15 -13.10
C CYS A 62 6.04 -9.32 -11.72
N ALA A 63 4.77 -8.96 -11.62
CA ALA A 63 4.00 -8.97 -10.38
C ALA A 63 3.03 -10.17 -10.27
N ALA A 64 2.54 -10.68 -11.41
CA ALA A 64 1.73 -11.90 -11.44
C ALA A 64 1.95 -12.70 -12.72
N ARG A 65 1.68 -14.01 -12.64
CA ARG A 65 1.85 -14.98 -13.73
C ARG A 65 0.67 -15.94 -13.73
N TYR A 66 0.15 -16.27 -14.90
CA TYR A 66 -0.97 -17.17 -15.06
C TYR A 66 -0.68 -18.22 -16.14
N SER A 67 -0.91 -19.49 -15.79
CA SER A 67 -0.92 -20.64 -16.71
C SER A 67 0.26 -20.66 -17.70
N LEU A 68 1.48 -20.43 -17.20
CA LEU A 68 2.69 -20.53 -18.01
C LEU A 68 3.05 -21.99 -18.24
N ASP A 69 3.27 -22.40 -19.51
CA ASP A 69 3.89 -23.69 -19.85
C ASP A 69 5.25 -23.85 -19.11
N ARG A 70 5.73 -25.08 -18.91
CA ARG A 70 7.00 -25.40 -18.22
C ARG A 70 8.19 -24.58 -18.71
N GLN A 71 8.26 -24.26 -20.01
CA GLN A 71 9.33 -23.44 -20.57
C GLN A 71 9.25 -21.96 -20.16
N ARG A 72 8.05 -21.47 -19.82
CA ARG A 72 7.75 -20.09 -19.40
C ARG A 72 7.68 -19.92 -17.90
N ALA A 73 7.28 -20.95 -17.16
CA ALA A 73 7.43 -21.00 -15.71
C ALA A 73 8.90 -20.81 -15.29
N ALA A 74 9.84 -21.06 -16.22
CA ALA A 74 11.26 -20.80 -16.08
C ALA A 74 11.68 -19.33 -16.25
N LEU A 75 10.76 -18.38 -16.52
CA LEU A 75 11.09 -16.95 -16.45
C LEU A 75 11.63 -16.65 -15.04
N PRO A 76 12.88 -16.19 -14.90
CA PRO A 76 13.46 -15.90 -13.60
C PRO A 76 12.58 -14.88 -12.84
N PRO A 77 12.42 -15.02 -11.51
CA PRO A 77 11.61 -14.09 -10.71
C PRO A 77 12.16 -12.66 -10.70
N ASP A 78 13.44 -12.49 -10.98
CA ASP A 78 14.19 -11.23 -11.02
C ASP A 78 14.21 -10.55 -12.40
N GLN A 79 13.42 -11.06 -13.35
CA GLN A 79 13.42 -10.51 -14.70
C GLN A 79 12.71 -9.15 -14.75
N VAL A 80 13.37 -8.19 -15.37
CA VAL A 80 12.91 -6.79 -15.50
C VAL A 80 12.72 -6.46 -16.97
N LEU A 81 11.57 -5.87 -17.30
CA LEU A 81 11.30 -5.31 -18.62
C LEU A 81 11.61 -3.82 -18.58
N SER A 82 12.56 -3.35 -19.41
CA SER A 82 12.91 -1.93 -19.44
C SER A 82 11.75 -1.08 -19.98
N ASP A 83 11.68 0.21 -19.61
CA ASP A 83 10.63 1.09 -20.15
C ASP A 83 10.72 1.22 -21.68
N THR A 84 11.95 1.25 -22.23
CA THR A 84 12.17 1.29 -23.68
C THR A 84 11.64 0.02 -24.36
N ASP A 85 11.90 -1.16 -23.80
CA ASP A 85 11.40 -2.42 -24.35
C ASP A 85 9.87 -2.51 -24.30
N ALA A 86 9.26 -2.05 -23.20
CA ALA A 86 7.82 -1.96 -23.06
C ALA A 86 7.20 -1.03 -24.12
N GLN A 87 7.79 0.16 -24.33
CA GLN A 87 7.33 1.09 -25.36
C GLN A 87 7.49 0.52 -26.77
N ASN A 88 8.60 -0.17 -27.04
CA ASN A 88 8.82 -0.85 -28.32
C ASN A 88 7.77 -1.94 -28.57
N LEU A 89 7.42 -2.74 -27.55
CA LEU A 89 6.37 -3.76 -27.65
C LEU A 89 5.01 -3.15 -27.97
N LEU A 90 4.63 -2.07 -27.28
CA LEU A 90 3.39 -1.36 -27.56
C LEU A 90 3.40 -0.80 -29.00
N ALA A 91 4.52 -0.23 -29.45
CA ALA A 91 4.64 0.32 -30.79
C ALA A 91 4.56 -0.72 -31.91
N LEU A 92 4.86 -2.00 -31.63
CA LEU A 92 4.76 -3.10 -32.60
C LEU A 92 3.32 -3.58 -32.83
N GLY A 93 2.43 -3.36 -31.86
CA GLY A 93 1.05 -3.83 -31.93
C GLY A 93 0.09 -2.87 -32.61
N THR A 94 -1.00 -3.42 -33.14
CA THR A 94 -2.12 -2.62 -33.62
C THR A 94 -3.00 -2.21 -32.44
N ALA A 95 -3.18 -0.92 -32.23
CA ALA A 95 -3.97 -0.39 -31.12
C ALA A 95 -5.48 -0.49 -31.42
N VAL A 96 -6.21 -1.26 -30.61
CA VAL A 96 -7.67 -1.44 -30.69
C VAL A 96 -8.25 -1.49 -29.28
N GLY A 97 -9.22 -0.62 -28.99
CA GLY A 97 -9.90 -0.59 -27.68
C GLY A 97 -8.97 -0.26 -26.51
N GLY A 98 -7.92 0.52 -26.73
CA GLY A 98 -6.89 0.84 -25.72
C GLY A 98 -5.84 -0.25 -25.51
N MET A 99 -5.93 -1.38 -26.22
CA MET A 99 -5.03 -2.52 -26.14
C MET A 99 -4.21 -2.66 -27.42
N HIS A 100 -3.07 -3.33 -27.35
CA HIS A 100 -2.17 -3.54 -28.48
C HIS A 100 -2.12 -5.02 -28.86
N TRP A 101 -2.44 -5.32 -30.11
CA TRP A 101 -2.53 -6.69 -30.62
C TRP A 101 -1.34 -7.02 -31.52
N LEU A 102 -0.71 -8.17 -31.28
CA LEU A 102 0.44 -8.68 -32.04
C LEU A 102 0.23 -10.15 -32.40
N ALA A 103 1.01 -10.62 -33.36
CA ALA A 103 1.14 -12.03 -33.64
C ALA A 103 1.82 -12.76 -32.46
N TYR A 104 1.45 -14.01 -32.27
CA TYR A 104 2.18 -14.96 -31.45
C TYR A 104 2.76 -16.07 -32.33
N PRO A 105 4.06 -16.42 -32.20
CA PRO A 105 5.09 -15.83 -31.33
C PRO A 105 5.41 -14.35 -31.63
N LEU A 106 5.87 -13.62 -30.60
CA LEU A 106 6.23 -12.20 -30.74
C LEU A 106 7.38 -12.00 -31.75
N PRO A 107 7.22 -11.11 -32.75
CA PRO A 107 8.26 -10.84 -33.74
C PRO A 107 9.40 -9.97 -33.17
N ALA A 108 10.60 -10.03 -33.77
CA ALA A 108 11.63 -9.03 -33.51
C ALA A 108 11.12 -7.62 -33.93
N PRO A 109 11.42 -6.54 -33.19
CA PRO A 109 12.40 -6.38 -32.12
C PRO A 109 11.89 -6.68 -30.69
N ALA A 110 10.80 -7.43 -30.50
CA ALA A 110 10.33 -7.80 -29.16
C ALA A 110 11.46 -8.44 -28.31
N PRO A 111 11.50 -8.18 -26.99
CA PRO A 111 12.52 -8.71 -26.10
C PRO A 111 12.59 -10.22 -26.14
N ALA A 112 13.80 -10.78 -26.23
CA ALA A 112 14.01 -12.21 -26.37
C ALA A 112 13.35 -13.04 -25.25
N MET A 113 13.27 -12.49 -24.03
CA MET A 113 12.63 -13.13 -22.88
C MET A 113 11.12 -13.35 -23.06
N LEU A 114 10.45 -12.54 -23.89
CA LEU A 114 9.02 -12.65 -24.19
C LEU A 114 8.75 -13.42 -25.49
N ARG A 115 9.78 -13.58 -26.34
CA ARG A 115 9.68 -14.34 -27.60
C ARG A 115 9.84 -15.83 -27.33
N VAL A 116 8.79 -16.47 -26.85
CA VAL A 116 8.79 -17.91 -26.67
C VAL A 116 8.23 -18.59 -27.93
N PRO A 117 8.88 -19.65 -28.44
CA PRO A 117 8.35 -20.43 -29.55
C PRO A 117 6.99 -21.06 -29.19
N GLY A 118 6.09 -21.16 -30.16
CA GLY A 118 4.77 -21.75 -29.96
C GLY A 118 4.01 -21.89 -31.27
N ALA A 119 2.79 -22.43 -31.19
CA ALA A 119 1.85 -22.42 -32.30
C ALA A 119 1.47 -20.98 -32.67
N GLU A 120 1.05 -20.77 -33.91
CA GLU A 120 0.55 -19.46 -34.35
C GLU A 120 -0.67 -19.06 -33.52
N GLY A 121 -0.73 -17.79 -33.14
CA GLY A 121 -1.81 -17.24 -32.34
C GLY A 121 -1.71 -15.73 -32.24
N HIS A 122 -2.14 -15.17 -31.12
CA HIS A 122 -2.07 -13.74 -30.87
C HIS A 122 -1.60 -13.39 -29.45
N THR A 123 -0.98 -12.21 -29.34
CA THR A 123 -0.60 -11.57 -28.09
C THR A 123 -1.38 -10.28 -27.95
N MET A 124 -1.93 -10.04 -26.77
CA MET A 124 -2.58 -8.80 -26.38
C MET A 124 -1.79 -8.15 -25.26
N LEU A 125 -1.42 -6.89 -25.44
CA LEU A 125 -0.91 -6.04 -24.37
C LEU A 125 -2.00 -5.07 -23.93
N VAL A 126 -2.24 -5.02 -22.64
CA VAL A 126 -3.18 -4.10 -22.00
C VAL A 126 -2.36 -3.13 -21.14
N PRO A 127 -2.11 -1.90 -21.61
CA PRO A 127 -1.55 -0.85 -20.78
C PRO A 127 -2.50 -0.54 -19.63
N LEU A 128 -1.99 -0.60 -18.40
CA LEU A 128 -2.70 -0.21 -17.21
C LEU A 128 -2.22 1.19 -16.83
N ALA A 129 -3.03 2.19 -17.15
CA ALA A 129 -2.78 3.58 -16.80
C ALA A 129 -4.09 4.25 -16.41
N PHE A 130 -4.06 5.05 -15.34
CA PHE A 130 -5.21 5.85 -14.91
C PHE A 130 -4.79 7.31 -14.66
N THR A 131 -4.36 7.63 -13.45
CA THR A 131 -3.71 8.92 -13.12
C THR A 131 -2.23 8.89 -13.51
N GLU A 132 -1.59 7.76 -13.24
CA GLU A 132 -0.21 7.45 -13.58
C GLU A 132 -0.13 6.11 -14.32
N ARG A 133 1.07 5.79 -14.79
CA ARG A 133 1.41 4.50 -15.36
C ARG A 133 1.51 3.46 -14.25
N ILE A 134 0.64 2.45 -14.29
CA ILE A 134 0.55 1.39 -13.27
C ILE A 134 1.33 0.15 -13.74
N GLY A 135 1.15 -0.25 -15.00
CA GLY A 135 1.73 -1.48 -15.50
C GLY A 135 1.29 -1.85 -16.90
N ILE A 136 1.65 -3.06 -17.30
CA ILE A 136 1.22 -3.68 -18.56
C ILE A 136 0.86 -5.13 -18.28
N VAL A 137 -0.28 -5.56 -18.77
CA VAL A 137 -0.67 -6.97 -18.81
C VAL A 137 -0.35 -7.50 -20.21
N VAL A 138 0.32 -8.65 -20.28
CA VAL A 138 0.67 -9.33 -21.52
C VAL A 138 0.04 -10.70 -21.49
N ILE A 139 -0.87 -10.95 -22.43
CA ILE A 139 -1.66 -12.17 -22.48
C ILE A 139 -1.58 -12.75 -23.88
N GLU A 140 -1.56 -14.07 -23.94
CA GLU A 140 -1.28 -14.79 -25.17
C GLU A 140 -2.25 -15.95 -25.31
N SER A 141 -2.64 -16.23 -26.54
CA SER A 141 -3.45 -17.38 -26.87
C SER A 141 -3.08 -17.93 -28.24
N THR A 142 -3.20 -19.25 -28.35
CA THR A 142 -3.11 -19.98 -29.62
C THR A 142 -4.43 -20.00 -30.39
N GLU A 143 -5.53 -19.57 -29.77
CA GLU A 143 -6.82 -19.36 -30.42
C GLU A 143 -6.77 -18.10 -31.32
N PRO A 144 -7.66 -17.99 -32.32
CA PRO A 144 -7.79 -16.78 -33.11
C PRO A 144 -8.19 -15.58 -32.25
N ALA A 145 -7.84 -14.38 -32.71
CA ALA A 145 -8.20 -13.15 -32.02
C ALA A 145 -9.72 -13.09 -31.78
N PRO A 146 -10.16 -12.66 -30.58
CA PRO A 146 -11.56 -12.61 -30.22
C PRO A 146 -12.35 -11.63 -31.11
N ASP A 147 -13.67 -11.81 -31.13
CA ASP A 147 -14.56 -10.94 -31.90
C ASP A 147 -14.56 -9.47 -31.40
N PRO A 148 -15.04 -8.50 -32.20
CA PRO A 148 -15.00 -7.09 -31.83
C PRO A 148 -15.72 -6.75 -30.51
N LEU A 149 -16.76 -7.51 -30.13
CA LEU A 149 -17.48 -7.28 -28.88
C LEU A 149 -16.63 -7.71 -27.68
N ALA A 150 -15.99 -8.87 -27.76
CA ALA A 150 -15.06 -9.34 -26.75
C ALA A 150 -13.86 -8.40 -26.59
N ILE A 151 -13.34 -7.83 -27.68
CA ILE A 151 -12.29 -6.80 -27.64
C ILE A 151 -12.78 -5.55 -26.88
N GLU A 152 -14.00 -5.08 -27.14
CA GLU A 152 -14.57 -3.93 -26.41
C GLU A 152 -14.66 -4.21 -24.90
N LEU A 153 -15.10 -5.40 -24.52
CA LEU A 153 -15.25 -5.80 -23.12
C LEU A 153 -13.90 -5.94 -22.40
N LEU A 154 -12.89 -6.50 -23.07
CA LEU A 154 -11.51 -6.57 -22.56
C LEU A 154 -10.93 -5.17 -22.32
N GLY A 155 -11.20 -4.21 -23.23
CA GLY A 155 -10.80 -2.82 -23.03
C GLY A 155 -11.43 -2.21 -21.77
N ARG A 156 -12.74 -2.41 -21.57
CA ARG A 156 -13.45 -1.96 -20.37
C ARG A 156 -12.93 -2.62 -19.09
N LEU A 157 -12.56 -3.91 -19.16
CA LEU A 157 -11.91 -4.58 -18.04
C LEU A 157 -10.56 -3.94 -17.73
N GLY A 158 -9.78 -3.61 -18.77
CA GLY A 158 -8.55 -2.81 -18.69
C GLY A 158 -8.70 -1.56 -17.84
N ASP A 159 -9.68 -0.73 -18.19
CA ASP A 159 -9.95 0.51 -17.48
C ASP A 159 -10.32 0.27 -16.00
N ARG A 160 -11.15 -0.73 -15.71
CA ARG A 160 -11.56 -1.05 -14.34
C ARG A 160 -10.41 -1.60 -13.50
N VAL A 161 -9.57 -2.47 -14.07
CA VAL A 161 -8.37 -3.00 -13.42
C VAL A 161 -7.40 -1.87 -13.11
N ALA A 162 -7.18 -0.94 -14.04
CA ALA A 162 -6.32 0.21 -13.83
C ALA A 162 -6.82 1.07 -12.64
N VAL A 163 -8.12 1.37 -12.60
CA VAL A 163 -8.72 2.12 -11.48
C VAL A 163 -8.59 1.38 -10.15
N ALA A 164 -8.87 0.06 -10.14
CA ALA A 164 -8.80 -0.75 -8.93
C ALA A 164 -7.38 -0.81 -8.36
N LEU A 165 -6.37 -1.04 -9.21
CA LEU A 165 -4.96 -1.06 -8.82
C LEU A 165 -4.48 0.30 -8.30
N ASP A 166 -4.86 1.41 -8.94
CA ASP A 166 -4.51 2.74 -8.44
C ASP A 166 -5.16 3.02 -7.08
N THR A 167 -6.44 2.67 -6.95
CA THR A 167 -7.19 2.86 -5.69
C THR A 167 -6.59 2.02 -4.56
N ALA A 168 -6.21 0.77 -4.82
CA ALA A 168 -5.57 -0.11 -3.84
C ALA A 168 -4.20 0.45 -3.41
N ARG A 169 -3.39 0.92 -4.36
CA ARG A 169 -2.09 1.57 -4.07
C ARG A 169 -2.24 2.77 -3.15
N VAL A 170 -3.19 3.66 -3.47
CA VAL A 170 -3.49 4.84 -2.65
C VAL A 170 -4.00 4.44 -1.26
N PHE A 171 -4.89 3.45 -1.20
CA PHE A 171 -5.44 2.94 0.06
C PHE A 171 -4.36 2.38 0.98
N GLN A 172 -3.46 1.55 0.45
CA GLN A 172 -2.35 0.95 1.22
C GLN A 172 -1.39 2.01 1.74
N THR A 173 -0.95 2.95 0.88
CA THR A 173 -0.06 4.05 1.29
C THR A 173 -0.67 4.87 2.43
N ARG A 174 -1.99 5.13 2.35
CA ARG A 174 -2.72 5.84 3.40
C ARG A 174 -2.78 5.03 4.69
N GLN A 175 -3.02 3.72 4.61
CA GLN A 175 -3.08 2.85 5.78
C GLN A 175 -1.72 2.75 6.48
N GLU A 176 -0.64 2.63 5.73
CA GLU A 176 0.73 2.66 6.27
C GLU A 176 1.01 3.98 6.99
N THR A 177 0.67 5.11 6.36
CA THR A 177 0.83 6.44 6.96
C THR A 177 0.04 6.56 8.28
N ILE A 178 -1.20 6.06 8.33
CA ILE A 178 -2.02 6.06 9.54
C ILE A 178 -1.36 5.21 10.64
N ASN A 179 -0.89 4.01 10.29
CA ASN A 179 -0.24 3.12 11.25
C ASN A 179 1.05 3.74 11.82
N ASP A 180 1.84 4.41 10.97
CA ASP A 180 3.06 5.08 11.41
C ASP A 180 2.78 6.30 12.30
N LEU A 181 1.75 7.10 11.97
CA LEU A 181 1.29 8.19 12.84
C LEU A 181 0.84 7.68 14.20
N GLN A 182 0.11 6.56 14.25
CA GLN A 182 -0.30 5.93 15.51
C GLN A 182 0.90 5.49 16.35
N ARG A 183 1.92 4.88 15.72
CA ARG A 183 3.16 4.49 16.41
C ARG A 183 3.92 5.68 16.97
N LEU A 184 4.00 6.78 16.23
CA LEU A 184 4.63 8.02 16.68
C LEU A 184 3.88 8.63 17.86
N MET A 185 2.54 8.68 17.79
CA MET A 185 1.71 9.17 18.89
C MET A 185 1.88 8.35 20.17
N GLU A 186 1.92 7.01 20.05
CA GLU A 186 2.13 6.15 21.22
C GLU A 186 3.54 6.34 21.81
N THR A 187 4.55 6.44 20.96
CA THR A 187 5.93 6.73 21.40
C THR A 187 6.01 8.07 22.14
N GLN A 188 5.34 9.10 21.61
CA GLN A 188 5.26 10.41 22.26
C GLN A 188 4.54 10.32 23.62
N ARG A 189 3.46 9.55 23.71
CA ARG A 189 2.71 9.33 24.96
C ARG A 189 3.59 8.69 26.04
N VAL A 190 4.30 7.62 25.69
CA VAL A 190 5.23 6.92 26.60
C VAL A 190 6.37 7.85 27.04
N LEU A 191 6.95 8.64 26.13
CA LEU A 191 7.99 9.61 26.47
C LEU A 191 7.47 10.69 27.41
N GLN A 192 6.25 11.19 27.19
CA GLN A 192 5.63 12.17 28.08
C GLN A 192 5.38 11.59 29.48
N GLU A 193 4.88 10.36 29.58
CA GLU A 193 4.73 9.65 30.87
C GLU A 193 6.09 9.48 31.56
N THR A 194 7.13 9.06 30.83
CA THR A 194 8.49 8.90 31.38
C THR A 194 9.06 10.23 31.87
N VAL A 195 8.90 11.32 31.11
CA VAL A 195 9.33 12.66 31.53
C VAL A 195 8.60 13.08 32.80
N LEU A 196 7.30 12.82 32.89
CA LEU A 196 6.51 13.10 34.08
C LEU A 196 7.00 12.31 35.30
N GLU A 197 7.30 11.02 35.15
CA GLU A 197 7.87 10.20 36.23
C GLU A 197 9.24 10.71 36.71
N LEU A 198 10.06 11.24 35.81
CA LEU A 198 11.42 11.72 36.12
C LEU A 198 11.50 13.18 36.61
N SER A 199 10.42 13.98 36.51
CA SER A 199 10.50 15.45 36.65
C SER A 199 10.14 16.02 38.02
N ALA A 200 9.87 15.17 39.02
CA ALA A 200 9.70 15.56 40.43
C ALA A 200 9.90 14.38 41.42
N PRO A 201 11.04 13.65 41.40
CA PRO A 201 11.28 12.59 42.37
C PRO A 201 11.65 13.19 43.74
N LEU A 202 10.92 12.81 44.78
CA LEU A 202 11.37 13.00 46.17
C LEU A 202 12.53 12.06 46.47
N LEU A 203 13.67 12.65 46.79
CA LEU A 203 14.89 11.94 47.08
C LEU A 203 15.19 12.00 48.58
N PRO A 204 15.35 10.86 49.28
CA PRO A 204 15.77 10.87 50.66
C PRO A 204 17.22 11.35 50.79
N LEU A 205 17.42 12.41 51.56
CA LEU A 205 18.75 13.00 51.80
C LEU A 205 19.35 12.47 53.11
N LEU A 206 18.55 12.45 54.18
CA LEU A 206 18.90 12.00 55.52
C LEU A 206 17.68 11.33 56.16
N PRO A 207 17.84 10.56 57.26
CA PRO A 207 16.70 10.01 57.99
C PRO A 207 15.70 11.12 58.38
N GLY A 208 14.48 11.03 57.86
CA GLY A 208 13.42 12.03 58.10
C GLY A 208 13.52 13.31 57.26
N VAL A 209 14.44 13.41 56.28
CA VAL A 209 14.60 14.57 55.40
C VAL A 209 14.56 14.15 53.92
N LEU A 210 13.62 14.72 53.16
CA LEU A 210 13.50 14.53 51.71
C LEU A 210 13.89 15.80 50.95
N VAL A 211 14.32 15.64 49.70
CA VAL A 211 14.58 16.72 48.74
C VAL A 211 13.67 16.56 47.54
N LEU A 212 13.01 17.66 47.14
CA LEU A 212 12.23 17.78 45.91
C LEU A 212 12.94 18.76 44.96
N PRO A 213 13.66 18.29 43.94
CA PRO A 213 14.26 19.15 42.94
C PRO A 213 13.22 19.58 41.89
N LEU A 214 13.00 20.88 41.76
CA LEU A 214 12.11 21.48 40.77
C LEU A 214 12.93 22.03 39.61
N ILE A 215 12.72 21.47 38.41
CA ILE A 215 13.45 21.84 37.18
C ILE A 215 12.44 22.27 36.10
N GLY A 216 12.70 23.40 35.44
CA GLY A 216 11.85 23.93 34.37
C GLY A 216 10.67 24.79 34.86
N SER A 217 9.68 25.02 34.00
CA SER A 217 8.47 25.79 34.34
C SER A 217 7.46 24.94 35.12
N ILE A 218 6.82 25.54 36.13
CA ILE A 218 5.76 24.90 36.92
C ILE A 218 4.42 25.53 36.53
N ASP A 219 3.53 24.72 35.96
CA ASP A 219 2.13 25.09 35.74
C ASP A 219 1.22 24.47 36.82
N ALA A 220 -0.06 24.88 36.85
CA ALA A 220 -1.00 24.44 37.88
C ALA A 220 -1.20 22.91 37.89
N ALA A 221 -1.24 22.27 36.71
CA ALA A 221 -1.38 20.82 36.60
C ALA A 221 -0.16 20.08 37.17
N ARG A 222 1.04 20.66 37.01
CA ARG A 222 2.28 20.13 37.59
C ARG A 222 2.32 20.31 39.11
N ALA A 223 1.89 21.47 39.62
CA ALA A 223 1.85 21.74 41.06
C ALA A 223 0.91 20.79 41.82
N ASP A 224 -0.29 20.54 41.29
CA ASP A 224 -1.25 19.59 41.87
C ASP A 224 -0.68 18.16 41.94
N ARG A 225 0.05 17.73 40.92
CA ARG A 225 0.68 16.41 40.88
C ARG A 225 1.85 16.28 41.84
N ILE A 226 2.67 17.33 41.95
CA ILE A 226 3.74 17.41 42.95
C ILE A 226 3.12 17.20 44.33
N LEU A 227 2.13 18.01 44.71
CA LEU A 227 1.45 17.90 46.01
C LEU A 227 0.89 16.50 46.29
N GLN A 228 0.28 15.84 45.30
CA GLN A 228 -0.24 14.48 45.46
C GLN A 228 0.87 13.42 45.62
N ALA A 229 1.95 13.50 44.86
CA ALA A 229 3.09 12.59 44.97
C ALA A 229 3.86 12.78 46.30
N GLU A 230 3.96 14.04 46.75
CA GLU A 230 4.61 14.47 47.98
C GLU A 230 4.00 13.85 49.23
N LEU A 231 2.68 13.97 49.38
CA LEU A 231 1.96 13.43 50.53
C LEU A 231 2.18 11.91 50.68
N GLY A 232 2.19 11.18 49.56
CA GLY A 232 2.43 9.74 49.56
C GLY A 232 3.84 9.37 50.02
N ALA A 233 4.86 10.09 49.57
CA ALA A 233 6.26 9.81 49.96
C ALA A 233 6.57 10.26 51.39
N ILE A 234 6.09 11.42 51.82
CA ILE A 234 6.23 11.92 53.20
C ILE A 234 5.67 10.91 54.20
N MET A 235 4.51 10.32 53.90
CA MET A 235 3.90 9.29 54.75
C MET A 235 4.69 7.98 54.76
N ARG A 236 5.21 7.54 53.60
CA ARG A 236 6.03 6.31 53.51
C ARG A 236 7.35 6.45 54.26
N ASP A 237 8.05 7.57 54.07
CA ASP A 237 9.41 7.78 54.60
C ASP A 237 9.41 8.46 55.97
N ARG A 238 8.22 8.79 56.51
CA ARG A 238 8.02 9.55 57.76
C ARG A 238 8.89 10.81 57.80
N ALA A 239 8.94 11.51 56.67
CA ALA A 239 9.72 12.74 56.55
C ALA A 239 9.17 13.81 57.49
N GLN A 240 10.06 14.45 58.24
CA GLN A 240 9.76 15.58 59.11
C GLN A 240 10.04 16.91 58.40
N VAL A 241 10.93 16.88 57.41
CA VAL A 241 11.36 18.04 56.63
C VAL A 241 11.42 17.66 55.15
N VAL A 242 10.84 18.49 54.29
CA VAL A 242 11.00 18.43 52.83
C VAL A 242 11.72 19.70 52.38
N LEU A 243 12.83 19.54 51.68
CA LEU A 243 13.62 20.61 51.08
C LEU A 243 13.21 20.77 49.62
N VAL A 244 12.61 21.89 49.27
CA VAL A 244 12.23 22.20 47.89
C VAL A 244 13.37 22.97 47.22
N ASP A 245 14.04 22.34 46.25
CA ASP A 245 15.14 22.96 45.50
C ASP A 245 14.62 23.60 44.21
N ILE A 246 14.49 24.92 44.22
CA ILE A 246 13.97 25.73 43.10
C ILE A 246 15.06 26.24 42.15
N THR A 247 16.33 25.85 42.37
CA THR A 247 17.49 26.42 41.64
C THR A 247 17.43 26.18 40.13
N GLY A 248 16.69 25.16 39.67
CA GLY A 248 16.50 24.81 38.25
C GLY A 248 15.27 25.41 37.58
N THR A 249 14.50 26.29 38.24
CA THR A 249 13.26 26.87 37.70
C THR A 249 13.47 28.25 37.09
N SER A 250 12.94 28.48 35.88
CA SER A 250 13.15 29.71 35.11
C SER A 250 11.98 30.71 35.20
N VAL A 251 10.77 30.24 35.48
CA VAL A 251 9.56 31.06 35.73
C VAL A 251 8.69 30.31 36.74
N VAL A 252 8.54 30.87 37.94
CA VAL A 252 7.57 30.41 38.93
C VAL A 252 6.48 31.47 38.99
N ASP A 253 5.25 31.11 38.63
CA ASP A 253 4.09 31.98 38.86
C ASP A 253 3.92 32.14 40.39
N THR A 254 3.91 33.37 40.88
CA THR A 254 3.77 33.67 42.31
C THR A 254 2.49 33.07 42.90
N HIS A 255 1.46 32.86 42.08
CA HIS A 255 0.23 32.20 42.51
C HIS A 255 0.44 30.69 42.77
N ILE A 256 1.28 30.04 41.95
CA ILE A 256 1.59 28.61 42.07
C ILE A 256 2.58 28.36 43.23
N ALA A 257 3.53 29.27 43.46
CA ALA A 257 4.42 29.20 44.63
C ALA A 257 3.64 29.16 45.95
N MET A 258 2.54 29.93 46.06
CA MET A 258 1.68 29.92 47.24
C MET A 258 0.89 28.62 47.43
N GLN A 259 0.73 27.78 46.40
CA GLN A 259 0.07 26.49 46.55
C GLN A 259 1.02 25.39 47.08
N LEU A 260 2.35 25.61 46.98
CA LEU A 260 3.39 24.63 47.33
C LEU A 260 4.00 24.84 48.72
N ILE A 261 3.72 25.96 49.40
CA ILE A 261 4.30 26.37 50.71
C ILE A 261 3.19 26.53 51.73
#